data_AF-A0A2A9K5D7-F1
#
_entry.id   AF-A0A2A9K5D7-F1
#
_cell.length_a   1.000
_cell.length_b   1.000
_cell.length_c   1.000
_cell.angle_alpha   90.00
_cell.angle_beta   90.00
_cell.angle_gamma   90.00
#
_symmetry.space_group_name_H-M   'P 1'
#
loop_
_entity.id
_entity.type
_entity.pdbx_description
1 polymer ?
#
loop_
_entity_poly.entity_id
_entity_poly.type
_entity_poly.pdbx_seq_one_letter_code
_entity_poly.pdbx_strand_id
1 'polypeptide(L)'
;MPSRPTSPGSKPSPAVYRRRRLVAALLALVLLVLVGWAVVALVRAGIGAFSSEDAAPSAAPTPVHSPSPAPATDAESGSASPTVAVEDAAECQRSDLRIAASADRSEYQRGEEAELRLGITNLSSTPCRTDVGTARQEFTIRTVEGDDVFSTRICQADPAEAQRVLYPHEELTAVYRWSGRASSQDCGRLGALAEPGPHLLTVSLGDVTSRPVALKILEELAPGAQDGGSSATPSSSGSASPSGSASPSGSASPSPASASPSAAPATTTGPSPSPSR
;
A
#
# COMPACT_ATOMS: atom_id res chain seq x y z
N MET A 1 4.35 -79.38 -60.37
CA MET A 1 5.04 -78.07 -60.31
C MET A 1 4.05 -77.03 -59.79
N PRO A 2 4.50 -76.01 -59.03
CA PRO A 2 4.34 -75.89 -57.58
C PRO A 2 3.28 -74.82 -57.23
N SER A 3 2.82 -74.61 -56.00
CA SER A 3 3.54 -73.79 -55.01
C SER A 3 2.77 -73.69 -53.68
N ARG A 4 3.49 -73.77 -52.56
CA ARG A 4 3.07 -73.25 -51.24
C ARG A 4 2.71 -71.77 -51.36
N PRO A 5 1.80 -71.28 -50.50
CA PRO A 5 2.06 -70.01 -49.86
C PRO A 5 2.14 -70.12 -48.33
N THR A 6 3.24 -69.54 -47.87
CA THR A 6 3.62 -69.09 -46.54
C THR A 6 2.64 -68.05 -45.96
N SER A 7 2.45 -68.15 -44.63
CA SER A 7 1.93 -67.23 -43.59
C SER A 7 1.61 -65.75 -43.92
N PRO A 8 0.71 -65.10 -43.15
CA PRO A 8 1.25 -64.01 -42.32
C PRO A 8 0.69 -63.92 -40.89
N GLY A 9 1.56 -63.43 -40.00
CA GLY A 9 1.37 -63.29 -38.56
C GLY A 9 0.24 -62.36 -38.12
N SER A 10 -0.16 -62.56 -36.86
CA SER A 10 -1.18 -61.80 -36.14
C SER A 10 -0.87 -60.31 -36.13
N LYS A 11 -1.78 -59.51 -36.70
CA LYS A 11 -1.69 -58.05 -36.72
C LYS A 11 -1.97 -57.50 -35.31
N PRO A 12 -1.11 -56.64 -34.75
CA PRO A 12 -1.36 -56.01 -33.45
C PRO A 12 -2.59 -55.09 -33.54
N SER A 13 -3.44 -55.15 -32.52
CA SER A 13 -4.76 -54.50 -32.55
C SER A 13 -4.66 -52.96 -32.64
N PRO A 14 -5.50 -52.30 -33.45
CA PRO A 14 -5.45 -50.86 -33.72
C PRO A 14 -5.74 -49.98 -32.49
N ALA A 15 -6.27 -50.55 -31.41
CA ALA A 15 -6.54 -49.84 -30.16
C ALA A 15 -5.26 -49.50 -29.37
N VAL A 16 -4.22 -50.35 -29.44
CA VAL A 16 -2.95 -50.14 -28.73
C VAL A 16 -2.13 -49.03 -29.38
N TYR A 17 -2.18 -48.91 -30.71
CA TYR A 17 -1.49 -47.86 -31.45
C TYR A 17 -2.06 -46.46 -31.15
N ARG A 18 -3.39 -46.33 -31.03
CA ARG A 18 -4.03 -45.06 -30.65
C ARG A 18 -3.67 -44.63 -29.22
N ARG A 19 -3.64 -45.57 -28.27
CA ARG A 19 -3.22 -45.28 -26.89
C ARG A 19 -1.76 -44.88 -26.80
N ARG A 20 -0.85 -45.57 -27.51
CA ARG A 20 0.57 -45.19 -27.56
C ARG A 20 0.80 -43.82 -28.19
N ARG A 21 0.02 -43.47 -29.23
CA ARG A 21 0.13 -42.16 -29.89
C ARG A 21 -0.36 -41.00 -29.01
N LEU A 22 -1.41 -41.21 -28.21
CA LEU A 22 -1.87 -40.20 -27.23
C LEU A 22 -0.87 -40.02 -26.09
N VAL A 23 -0.30 -41.11 -25.56
CA VAL A 23 0.72 -41.05 -24.51
C VAL A 23 1.99 -40.36 -25.02
N ALA A 24 2.42 -40.66 -26.25
CA ALA A 24 3.57 -40.00 -26.86
C ALA A 24 3.31 -38.49 -27.10
N ALA A 25 2.11 -38.11 -27.53
CA ALA A 25 1.74 -36.70 -27.70
C ALA A 25 1.70 -35.94 -26.37
N LEU A 26 1.19 -36.56 -25.30
CA LEU A 26 1.19 -35.97 -23.96
C LEU A 26 2.62 -35.82 -23.41
N LEU A 27 3.47 -36.84 -23.57
CA LEU A 27 4.88 -36.74 -23.17
C LEU A 27 5.62 -35.64 -23.94
N ALA A 28 5.41 -35.53 -25.25
CA ALA A 28 5.97 -34.46 -26.06
C ALA A 28 5.50 -33.07 -25.59
N LEU A 29 4.21 -32.93 -25.26
CA LEU A 29 3.65 -31.69 -24.73
C LEU A 29 4.30 -31.30 -23.39
N VAL A 30 4.42 -32.25 -22.46
CA VAL A 30 5.07 -32.02 -21.16
C VAL A 30 6.53 -31.60 -21.34
N LEU A 31 7.25 -32.23 -22.27
CA LEU A 31 8.64 -31.93 -22.53
C LEU A 31 8.82 -30.52 -23.13
N LEU A 32 7.91 -30.08 -24.00
CA LEU A 32 7.88 -28.71 -24.52
C LEU A 32 7.60 -27.68 -23.43
N VAL A 33 6.68 -27.98 -22.51
CA VAL A 33 6.39 -27.11 -21.36
C VAL A 33 7.61 -26.97 -20.45
N LEU A 34 8.31 -28.08 -20.17
CA LEU A 34 9.53 -28.08 -19.35
C LEU A 34 10.68 -27.28 -20.00
N VAL A 35 10.88 -27.44 -21.31
CA VAL A 35 11.88 -26.66 -22.04
C VAL A 35 11.52 -25.18 -22.07
N GLY A 36 10.26 -24.84 -22.31
CA GLY A 36 9.78 -23.45 -22.25
C GLY A 36 9.97 -22.82 -20.87
N TRP A 37 9.66 -23.56 -19.82
CA TRP A 37 9.88 -23.12 -18.44
C TRP A 37 11.37 -22.93 -18.12
N ALA A 38 12.25 -23.84 -18.56
CA ALA A 38 13.68 -23.73 -18.37
C ALA A 38 14.29 -22.51 -19.11
N VAL A 39 13.81 -22.21 -20.33
CA VAL A 39 14.24 -21.01 -21.07
C VAL A 39 13.79 -19.73 -20.34
N VAL A 40 12.55 -19.69 -19.84
CA VAL A 40 12.05 -18.53 -19.05
C VAL A 40 12.85 -18.36 -17.76
N ALA A 41 13.20 -19.45 -17.08
CA ALA A 41 14.04 -19.40 -15.88
C ALA A 41 15.46 -18.91 -16.19
N LEU A 42 16.06 -19.36 -17.30
CA LEU A 42 17.39 -18.93 -17.73
C LEU A 42 17.41 -17.46 -18.16
N VAL A 43 16.36 -16.99 -18.85
CA VAL A 43 16.20 -15.57 -19.20
C VAL A 43 16.03 -14.72 -17.93
N ARG A 44 15.23 -15.16 -16.96
CA ARG A 44 15.09 -14.44 -15.68
C ARG A 44 16.37 -14.43 -14.84
N ALA A 45 17.19 -15.47 -14.90
CA ALA A 45 18.47 -15.54 -14.20
C ALA A 45 19.60 -14.78 -14.94
N GLY A 46 19.50 -14.60 -16.26
CA GLY A 46 20.53 -13.97 -17.09
C GLY A 46 20.48 -12.43 -17.18
N ILE A 47 19.41 -11.78 -16.70
CA ILE A 47 19.23 -10.31 -16.81
C ILE A 47 19.73 -9.56 -15.54
N GLY A 48 20.44 -10.23 -14.63
CA GLY A 48 20.99 -9.64 -13.40
C GLY A 48 22.45 -9.16 -13.49
N ALA A 49 23.13 -9.37 -14.61
CA ALA A 49 24.49 -8.90 -14.82
C ALA A 49 24.55 -8.18 -16.17
N PHE A 50 25.29 -7.06 -16.23
CA PHE A 50 25.60 -6.22 -17.39
C PHE A 50 24.67 -5.02 -17.68
N SER A 51 25.08 -3.88 -17.09
CA SER A 51 25.29 -2.54 -17.69
C SER A 51 24.17 -1.72 -18.38
N SER A 52 24.07 -0.47 -17.89
CA SER A 52 23.97 0.87 -18.55
C SER A 52 23.21 1.12 -19.87
N GLU A 53 22.49 2.26 -19.86
CA GLU A 53 22.04 3.17 -20.96
C GLU A 53 21.62 2.59 -22.33
N ASP A 54 20.34 2.72 -22.72
CA ASP A 54 19.80 3.90 -23.44
C ASP A 54 18.40 3.63 -24.05
N ALA A 55 17.57 4.68 -24.03
CA ALA A 55 16.37 4.97 -24.82
C ALA A 55 15.11 4.05 -24.79
N ALA A 56 14.05 4.63 -24.20
CA ALA A 56 12.64 4.23 -24.25
C ALA A 56 11.98 4.47 -25.65
N PRO A 57 10.71 4.05 -25.88
CA PRO A 57 9.58 4.71 -25.25
C PRO A 57 8.50 3.77 -24.67
N SER A 58 8.04 4.14 -23.48
CA SER A 58 6.63 4.23 -23.09
C SER A 58 5.71 3.07 -23.51
N ALA A 59 5.65 2.04 -22.66
CA ALA A 59 4.41 1.30 -22.42
C ALA A 59 3.90 1.70 -21.04
N ALA A 60 2.64 2.15 -20.98
CA ALA A 60 1.97 2.56 -19.76
C ALA A 60 2.04 1.45 -18.69
N PRO A 61 2.37 1.77 -17.42
CA PRO A 61 2.24 0.81 -16.35
C PRO A 61 0.75 0.56 -16.10
N THR A 62 0.29 -0.65 -16.38
CA THR A 62 -0.91 -1.17 -15.69
C THR A 62 -0.56 -1.23 -14.21
N PRO A 63 -1.30 -0.52 -13.36
CA PRO A 63 -1.00 -0.54 -11.94
C PRO A 63 -1.37 -1.92 -11.39
N VAL A 64 -0.41 -2.56 -10.72
CA VAL A 64 -0.59 -3.87 -10.08
C VAL A 64 -1.30 -3.61 -8.77
N HIS A 65 -2.64 -3.57 -8.81
CA HIS A 65 -3.47 -3.40 -7.62
C HIS A 65 -3.75 -4.77 -7.03
N SER A 66 -3.11 -5.10 -5.91
CA SER A 66 -3.56 -6.19 -5.04
C SER A 66 -3.56 -5.75 -3.58
N PRO A 67 -4.65 -5.12 -3.11
CA PRO A 67 -4.88 -4.91 -1.69
C PRO A 67 -5.59 -6.15 -1.14
N SER A 68 -4.86 -7.26 -1.02
CA SER A 68 -5.29 -8.34 -0.13
C SER A 68 -4.71 -8.04 1.24
N PRO A 69 -5.52 -7.80 2.29
CA PRO A 69 -5.01 -7.50 3.60
C PRO A 69 -4.19 -8.70 4.12
N ALA A 70 -2.92 -8.47 4.40
CA ALA A 70 -2.05 -9.46 4.98
C ALA A 70 -2.13 -9.34 6.52
N PRO A 71 -2.18 -10.46 7.26
CA PRO A 71 -2.01 -10.41 8.71
C PRO A 71 -0.58 -9.94 9.03
N ALA A 72 -0.45 -9.02 10.00
CA ALA A 72 0.87 -8.67 10.54
C ALA A 72 1.51 -9.93 11.16
N THR A 73 2.74 -10.24 10.77
CA THR A 73 3.46 -11.41 11.26
C THR A 73 4.11 -11.08 12.60
N ASP A 74 3.57 -11.63 13.69
CA ASP A 74 4.28 -11.82 14.95
C ASP A 74 4.17 -13.29 15.40
N ALA A 75 5.22 -13.73 16.09
CA ALA A 75 5.68 -15.11 16.28
C ALA A 75 4.67 -16.16 16.78
N GLU A 76 4.93 -17.41 16.39
CA GLU A 76 4.29 -18.64 16.86
C GLU A 76 4.04 -18.68 18.38
N SER A 77 2.78 -18.88 18.76
CA SER A 77 2.43 -19.71 19.91
C SER A 77 1.11 -20.42 19.60
N GLY A 78 1.20 -21.72 19.35
CA GLY A 78 0.07 -22.59 19.09
C GLY A 78 -0.87 -22.67 20.29
N SER A 79 -1.95 -21.89 20.24
CA SER A 79 -3.18 -22.15 20.97
C SER A 79 -4.28 -22.20 19.93
N ALA A 80 -4.91 -23.37 19.75
CA ALA A 80 -6.09 -23.50 18.92
C ALA A 80 -7.24 -22.76 19.61
N SER A 81 -7.27 -21.44 19.45
CA SER A 81 -8.42 -20.61 19.82
C SER A 81 -9.63 -21.10 19.00
N PRO A 82 -10.82 -21.22 19.59
CA PRO A 82 -12.00 -21.62 18.85
C PRO A 82 -12.24 -20.64 17.69
N THR A 83 -12.14 -21.14 16.46
CA THR A 83 -12.44 -20.34 15.26
C THR A 83 -13.95 -20.24 15.09
N VAL A 84 -14.50 -19.03 15.18
CA VAL A 84 -15.91 -18.74 14.86
C VAL A 84 -16.08 -18.69 13.34
N ALA A 85 -17.09 -19.37 12.79
CA ALA A 85 -17.40 -19.27 11.38
C ALA A 85 -18.02 -17.90 11.04
N VAL A 86 -17.82 -17.41 9.82
CA VAL A 86 -18.29 -16.08 9.38
C VAL A 86 -19.79 -15.91 9.59
N GLU A 87 -20.60 -16.91 9.23
CA GLU A 87 -22.06 -16.86 9.31
C GLU A 87 -22.58 -16.79 10.77
N ASP A 88 -21.78 -17.30 11.73
CA ASP A 88 -22.14 -17.38 13.14
C ASP A 88 -21.70 -16.14 13.94
N ALA A 89 -20.74 -15.36 13.42
CA ALA A 89 -20.27 -14.15 14.08
C ALA A 89 -21.23 -12.98 13.84
N ALA A 90 -21.58 -12.22 14.88
CA ALA A 90 -22.39 -11.00 14.75
C ALA A 90 -21.65 -9.93 13.92
N GLU A 91 -22.39 -9.03 13.25
CA GLU A 91 -21.77 -7.92 12.51
C GLU A 91 -21.06 -6.94 13.46
N CYS A 92 -19.86 -6.51 13.08
CA CYS A 92 -19.15 -5.48 13.82
C CYS A 92 -19.95 -4.17 13.78
N GLN A 93 -20.20 -3.57 14.94
CA GLN A 93 -20.76 -2.22 14.99
C GLN A 93 -19.69 -1.20 14.61
N ARG A 94 -20.12 0.00 14.21
CA ARG A 94 -19.20 1.11 13.90
C ARG A 94 -18.26 1.42 15.06
N SER A 95 -18.74 1.36 16.31
CA SER A 95 -17.94 1.60 17.51
C SER A 95 -16.96 0.47 17.84
N ASP A 96 -17.18 -0.72 17.28
CA ASP A 96 -16.31 -1.87 17.50
C ASP A 96 -15.07 -1.81 16.61
N LEU A 97 -15.05 -0.95 15.58
CA LEU A 97 -13.95 -0.84 14.64
C LEU A 97 -13.17 0.45 14.81
N ARG A 98 -11.85 0.32 14.84
CA ARG A 98 -10.92 1.43 14.64
C ARG A 98 -10.34 1.36 13.25
N ILE A 99 -10.48 2.44 12.50
CA ILE A 99 -9.84 2.62 11.19
C ILE A 99 -8.71 3.63 11.32
N ALA A 100 -7.51 3.26 10.87
CA ALA A 100 -6.32 4.10 10.94
C ALA A 100 -5.65 4.20 9.57
N ALA A 101 -5.39 5.43 9.13
CA ALA A 101 -4.51 5.69 7.99
C ALA A 101 -3.05 5.70 8.48
N SER A 102 -2.13 5.25 7.62
CA SER A 102 -0.70 5.55 7.76
C SER A 102 -0.03 5.54 6.38
N ALA A 103 1.19 6.04 6.32
CA ALA A 103 2.03 5.99 5.14
C ALA A 103 3.46 5.57 5.54
N ASP A 104 4.24 5.07 4.60
CA ASP A 104 5.64 4.69 4.84
C ASP A 104 6.53 5.87 5.23
N ARG A 105 6.19 7.08 4.77
CA ARG A 105 6.91 8.33 5.04
C ARG A 105 5.93 9.50 5.18
N SER A 106 6.45 10.63 5.66
CA SER A 106 5.71 11.89 5.74
C SER A 106 5.99 12.84 4.58
N GLU A 107 7.03 12.61 3.78
CA GLU A 107 7.44 13.47 2.66
C GLU A 107 7.83 12.63 1.43
N TYR A 108 7.43 13.11 0.25
CA TYR A 108 7.65 12.46 -1.05
C TYR A 108 8.02 13.50 -2.10
N GLN A 109 8.91 13.16 -3.02
CA GLN A 109 9.15 13.98 -4.22
C GLN A 109 7.90 14.00 -5.10
N ARG A 110 7.73 15.07 -5.88
CA ARG A 110 6.61 15.14 -6.83
C ARG A 110 6.68 13.96 -7.81
N GLY A 111 5.63 13.15 -7.87
CA GLY A 111 5.57 11.97 -8.73
C GLY A 111 6.26 10.72 -8.18
N GLU A 112 6.80 10.79 -6.97
CA GLU A 112 7.23 9.62 -6.23
C GLU A 112 6.03 8.79 -5.76
N GLU A 113 6.18 7.46 -5.75
CA GLU A 113 5.16 6.56 -5.21
C GLU A 113 5.17 6.58 -3.68
N ALA A 114 3.97 6.68 -3.09
CA ALA A 114 3.75 6.55 -1.66
C ALA A 114 3.05 5.22 -1.33
N GLU A 115 3.53 4.53 -0.28
CA GLU A 115 2.86 3.35 0.25
C GLU A 115 1.92 3.78 1.37
N LEU A 116 0.62 3.74 1.09
CA LEU A 116 -0.45 4.11 2.01
C LEU A 116 -1.03 2.85 2.64
N ARG A 117 -1.47 2.95 3.89
CA ARG A 117 -2.00 1.81 4.65
C ARG A 117 -3.32 2.15 5.32
N LEU A 118 -4.22 1.17 5.32
CA LEU A 118 -5.49 1.15 6.03
C LEU A 118 -5.41 0.05 7.09
N GLY A 119 -5.33 0.44 8.36
CA GLY A 119 -5.41 -0.46 9.51
C GLY A 119 -6.86 -0.59 10.00
N ILE A 120 -7.29 -1.82 10.29
CA ILE A 120 -8.61 -2.18 10.80
C ILE A 120 -8.40 -2.94 12.10
N THR A 121 -8.87 -2.41 13.24
CA THR A 121 -8.77 -3.09 14.54
C THR A 121 -10.15 -3.34 15.13
N ASN A 122 -10.41 -4.56 15.62
CA ASN A 122 -11.58 -4.84 16.46
C ASN A 122 -11.30 -4.40 17.92
N LEU A 123 -12.02 -3.39 18.38
CA LEU A 123 -11.93 -2.84 19.75
C LEU A 123 -12.83 -3.56 20.75
N SER A 124 -13.77 -4.38 20.29
CA SER A 124 -14.69 -5.09 21.17
C SER A 124 -14.01 -6.27 21.87
N SER A 125 -14.64 -6.78 22.93
CA SER A 125 -14.19 -7.97 23.65
C SER A 125 -14.70 -9.27 23.04
N THR A 126 -15.38 -9.23 21.89
CA THR A 126 -15.98 -10.39 21.22
C THR A 126 -15.61 -10.45 19.74
N PRO A 127 -15.55 -11.64 19.11
CA PRO A 127 -15.42 -11.73 17.66
C PRO A 127 -16.62 -11.11 16.96
N CYS A 128 -16.38 -10.42 15.84
CA CYS A 128 -17.44 -9.89 14.98
C CYS A 128 -17.04 -10.02 13.51
N ARG A 129 -18.02 -10.11 12.60
CA ARG A 129 -17.79 -10.16 11.16
C ARG A 129 -17.90 -8.78 10.52
N THR A 130 -17.05 -8.53 9.53
CA THR A 130 -17.18 -7.35 8.67
C THR A 130 -16.62 -7.65 7.27
N ASP A 131 -17.12 -6.93 6.28
CA ASP A 131 -16.58 -6.99 4.92
C ASP A 131 -15.33 -6.12 4.84
N VAL A 132 -14.17 -6.76 4.71
CA VAL A 132 -12.87 -6.10 4.53
C VAL A 132 -12.43 -6.13 3.07
N GLY A 133 -13.33 -6.43 2.13
CA GLY A 133 -13.05 -6.46 0.71
C GLY A 133 -12.76 -5.08 0.12
N THR A 134 -12.09 -5.07 -1.04
CA THR A 134 -11.76 -3.82 -1.75
C THR A 134 -12.99 -3.01 -2.11
N ALA A 135 -14.16 -3.65 -2.29
CA ALA A 135 -15.44 -2.97 -2.52
C ALA A 135 -15.86 -2.03 -1.35
N ARG A 136 -15.31 -2.26 -0.16
CA ARG A 136 -15.59 -1.47 1.06
C ARG A 136 -14.45 -0.54 1.44
N GLN A 137 -13.23 -0.80 0.97
CA GLN A 137 -12.06 0.00 1.28
C GLN A 137 -11.94 1.21 0.37
N GLU A 138 -11.56 2.34 0.93
CA GLU A 138 -11.21 3.53 0.15
C GLU A 138 -10.01 4.26 0.75
N PHE A 139 -9.15 4.74 -0.14
CA PHE A 139 -8.05 5.65 0.16
C PHE A 139 -8.33 6.97 -0.55
N THR A 140 -8.31 8.08 0.19
CA THR A 140 -8.56 9.43 -0.33
C THR A 140 -7.42 10.35 0.08
N ILE A 141 -7.01 11.23 -0.83
CA ILE A 141 -6.04 12.29 -0.57
C ILE A 141 -6.65 13.62 -0.97
N ARG A 142 -6.55 14.60 -0.09
CA ARG A 142 -7.02 15.97 -0.28
C ARG A 142 -5.91 16.97 -0.01
N THR A 143 -6.04 18.17 -0.53
CA THR A 143 -5.28 19.33 -0.04
C THR A 143 -5.75 19.68 1.37
N VAL A 144 -4.97 20.49 2.11
CA VAL A 144 -5.40 20.96 3.44
C VAL A 144 -6.57 21.94 3.37
N GLU A 145 -6.76 22.57 2.22
CA GLU A 145 -7.91 23.42 1.88
C GLU A 145 -9.19 22.61 1.60
N GLY A 146 -9.04 21.30 1.37
CA GLY A 146 -10.16 20.36 1.22
C GLY A 146 -10.45 19.93 -0.22
N ASP A 147 -9.63 20.32 -1.18
CA ASP A 147 -9.79 19.92 -2.59
C ASP A 147 -9.44 18.44 -2.77
N ASP A 148 -10.28 17.70 -3.49
CA ASP A 148 -10.05 16.30 -3.82
C ASP A 148 -8.88 16.16 -4.81
N VAL A 149 -7.85 15.40 -4.42
CA VAL A 149 -6.71 15.06 -5.29
C VAL A 149 -6.87 13.65 -5.83
N PHE A 150 -7.08 12.68 -4.95
CA PHE A 150 -7.12 11.27 -5.32
C PHE A 150 -8.18 10.52 -4.50
N SER A 151 -8.91 9.61 -5.15
CA SER A 151 -9.71 8.57 -4.49
C SER A 151 -9.62 7.27 -5.27
N THR A 152 -9.51 6.14 -4.56
CA THR A 152 -9.60 4.80 -5.16
C THR A 152 -10.97 4.49 -5.75
N ARG A 153 -12.03 5.24 -5.39
CA ARG A 153 -13.39 5.05 -5.93
C ARG A 153 -13.56 5.54 -7.37
N ILE A 154 -12.82 6.58 -7.76
CA ILE A 154 -13.05 7.27 -9.05
C ILE A 154 -12.66 6.37 -10.23
N CYS A 155 -11.74 5.42 -10.03
CA CYS A 155 -11.39 4.38 -11.00
C CYS A 155 -11.03 3.07 -10.31
N GLN A 156 -11.97 2.53 -9.55
CA GLN A 156 -11.77 1.26 -8.88
C GLN A 156 -11.70 0.11 -9.88
N ALA A 157 -10.57 -0.62 -9.87
CA ALA A 157 -10.45 -1.89 -10.57
C ALA A 157 -10.88 -3.05 -9.64
N ASP A 158 -11.62 -4.00 -10.20
CA ASP A 158 -11.99 -5.28 -9.58
C ASP A 158 -12.44 -5.17 -8.11
N PRO A 159 -13.55 -4.46 -7.83
CA PRO A 159 -14.11 -4.42 -6.49
C PRO A 159 -14.53 -5.83 -6.07
N ALA A 160 -14.06 -6.27 -4.91
CA ALA A 160 -14.36 -7.57 -4.35
C ALA A 160 -14.86 -7.43 -2.91
N GLU A 161 -15.85 -8.23 -2.54
CA GLU A 161 -16.28 -8.41 -1.16
C GLU A 161 -15.44 -9.51 -0.51
N ALA A 162 -15.12 -9.36 0.77
CA ALA A 162 -14.38 -10.33 1.55
C ALA A 162 -14.83 -10.29 3.02
N GLN A 163 -15.83 -11.10 3.36
CA GLN A 163 -16.28 -11.27 4.74
C GLN A 163 -15.19 -11.92 5.59
N ARG A 164 -14.89 -11.32 6.74
CA ARG A 164 -13.94 -11.85 7.72
C ARG A 164 -14.50 -11.71 9.13
N VAL A 165 -14.19 -12.69 9.98
CA VAL A 165 -14.34 -12.56 11.43
C VAL A 165 -13.07 -11.94 11.98
N LEU A 166 -13.20 -10.80 12.68
CA LEU A 166 -12.12 -10.17 13.42
C LEU A 166 -12.22 -10.56 14.90
N TYR A 167 -11.18 -11.16 15.44
CA TYR A 167 -11.10 -11.45 16.87
C TYR A 167 -10.82 -10.19 17.69
N PRO A 168 -11.12 -10.19 19.01
CA PRO A 168 -10.81 -9.07 19.88
C PRO A 168 -9.35 -8.62 19.71
N HIS A 169 -9.16 -7.33 19.45
CA HIS A 169 -7.86 -6.69 19.24
C HIS A 169 -7.06 -7.16 18.02
N GLU A 170 -7.63 -8.02 17.18
CA GLU A 170 -7.03 -8.36 15.89
C GLU A 170 -6.92 -7.10 15.01
N GLU A 171 -5.78 -6.97 14.34
CA GLU A 171 -5.51 -5.89 13.40
C GLU A 171 -5.20 -6.45 12.01
N LEU A 172 -5.94 -5.95 11.01
CA LEU A 172 -5.66 -6.20 9.60
C LEU A 172 -5.13 -4.93 8.95
N THR A 173 -4.19 -5.08 8.02
CA THR A 173 -3.66 -3.96 7.24
C THR A 173 -3.84 -4.21 5.75
N ALA A 174 -4.47 -3.26 5.05
CA ALA A 174 -4.48 -3.19 3.60
C ALA A 174 -3.48 -2.11 3.13
N VAL A 175 -2.81 -2.36 2.02
CA VAL A 175 -1.78 -1.48 1.45
C VAL A 175 -2.21 -1.00 0.07
N TYR A 176 -2.03 0.29 -0.20
CA TYR A 176 -2.25 0.91 -1.50
C TYR A 176 -1.02 1.72 -1.92
N ARG A 177 -0.53 1.47 -3.13
CA ARG A 177 0.58 2.22 -3.73
C ARG A 177 0.03 3.37 -4.56
N TRP A 178 0.15 4.59 -4.05
CA TRP A 178 -0.31 5.78 -4.73
C TRP A 178 0.82 6.39 -5.55
N SER A 179 0.62 6.55 -6.85
CA SER A 179 1.62 7.05 -7.81
C SER A 179 1.93 8.55 -7.71
N GLY A 180 1.42 9.24 -6.69
CA GLY A 180 1.51 10.70 -6.57
C GLY A 180 0.64 11.45 -7.58
N ARG A 181 -0.31 10.77 -8.24
CA ARG A 181 -1.19 11.36 -9.28
C ARG A 181 -2.62 11.49 -8.80
N ALA A 182 -3.28 12.53 -9.27
CA ALA A 182 -4.71 12.72 -9.07
C ALA A 182 -5.52 11.59 -9.72
N SER A 183 -6.71 11.31 -9.19
CA SER A 183 -7.66 10.42 -9.86
C SER A 183 -8.23 11.10 -11.11
N SER A 184 -8.46 10.31 -12.16
CA SER A 184 -9.09 10.75 -13.41
C SER A 184 -10.43 10.06 -13.56
N GLN A 185 -11.48 10.78 -13.97
CA GLN A 185 -12.78 10.14 -14.28
C GLN A 185 -12.72 9.29 -15.58
N ASP A 186 -11.76 9.60 -16.44
CA ASP A 186 -11.38 8.77 -17.59
C ASP A 186 -10.30 7.80 -17.12
N CYS A 187 -10.69 6.57 -16.76
CA CYS A 187 -9.78 5.56 -16.19
C CYS A 187 -8.65 5.13 -17.14
N GLY A 188 -8.73 5.45 -18.43
CA GLY A 188 -7.64 5.23 -19.39
C GLY A 188 -6.61 6.35 -19.40
N ARG A 189 -6.88 7.47 -18.72
CA ARG A 189 -6.03 8.67 -18.69
C ARG A 189 -5.41 8.84 -17.31
N LEU A 190 -4.10 9.09 -17.30
CA LEU A 190 -3.40 9.47 -16.09
C LEU A 190 -3.85 10.87 -15.63
N GLY A 191 -4.18 11.00 -14.34
CA GLY A 191 -4.39 12.32 -13.73
C GLY A 191 -3.09 13.14 -13.70
N ALA A 192 -3.22 14.42 -13.34
CA ALA A 192 -2.07 15.29 -13.10
C ALA A 192 -1.25 14.79 -11.90
N LEU A 193 0.01 15.21 -11.80
CA LEU A 193 0.77 15.05 -10.56
C LEU A 193 0.09 15.89 -9.46
N ALA A 194 0.09 15.37 -8.23
CA ALA A 194 -0.27 16.17 -7.08
C ALA A 194 0.62 17.42 -7.03
N GLU A 195 0.03 18.55 -6.65
CA GLU A 195 0.79 19.79 -6.49
C GLU A 195 1.72 19.68 -5.28
N PRO A 196 2.86 20.38 -5.27
CA PRO A 196 3.69 20.49 -4.07
C PRO A 196 2.90 21.11 -2.91
N GLY A 197 3.13 20.62 -1.70
CA GLY A 197 2.49 21.13 -0.49
C GLY A 197 1.93 20.05 0.44
N PRO A 198 1.29 20.47 1.54
CA PRO A 198 0.68 19.56 2.49
C PRO A 198 -0.60 18.94 1.93
N HIS A 199 -0.76 17.65 2.15
CA HIS A 199 -1.91 16.85 1.77
C HIS A 199 -2.39 16.03 2.98
N LEU A 200 -3.65 15.62 2.96
CA LEU A 200 -4.27 14.81 3.99
C LEU A 200 -4.73 13.49 3.39
N LEU A 201 -4.19 12.39 3.91
CA LEU A 201 -4.66 11.03 3.67
C LEU A 201 -5.79 10.70 4.64
N THR A 202 -6.91 10.22 4.13
CA THR A 202 -7.94 9.51 4.91
C THR A 202 -8.19 8.16 4.30
N VAL A 203 -8.51 7.17 5.14
CA VAL A 203 -8.94 5.85 4.69
C VAL A 203 -10.27 5.50 5.32
N SER A 204 -11.09 4.71 4.62
CA SER A 204 -12.38 4.26 5.13
C SER A 204 -12.65 2.80 4.82
N LEU A 205 -13.45 2.19 5.72
CA LEU A 205 -14.07 0.90 5.51
C LEU A 205 -15.59 1.06 5.62
N GLY A 206 -16.28 1.01 4.49
CA GLY A 206 -17.68 1.41 4.41
C GLY A 206 -17.85 2.85 4.92
N ASP A 207 -18.67 3.03 5.95
CA ASP A 207 -18.97 4.36 6.50
C ASP A 207 -17.98 4.80 7.59
N VAL A 208 -17.07 3.94 8.04
CA VAL A 208 -16.11 4.24 9.13
C VAL A 208 -14.84 4.83 8.53
N THR A 209 -14.50 6.07 8.91
CA THR A 209 -13.36 6.82 8.35
C THR A 209 -12.31 7.09 9.43
N SER A 210 -11.04 7.02 9.05
CA SER A 210 -9.92 7.38 9.93
C SER A 210 -9.88 8.88 10.24
N ARG A 211 -9.05 9.24 11.22
CA ARG A 211 -8.50 10.60 11.29
C ARG A 211 -7.57 10.85 10.09
N PRO A 212 -7.42 12.11 9.63
CA PRO A 212 -6.49 12.44 8.56
C PRO A 212 -5.03 12.29 9.01
N VAL A 213 -4.17 11.86 8.09
CA VAL A 213 -2.71 11.80 8.23
C VAL A 213 -2.07 12.75 7.23
N ALA A 214 -1.15 13.60 7.70
CA ALA A 214 -0.47 14.55 6.83
C ALA A 214 0.62 13.88 6.01
N LEU A 215 0.67 14.21 4.72
CA LEU A 215 1.73 13.91 3.78
C LEU A 215 2.21 15.23 3.18
N LYS A 216 3.47 15.34 2.78
CA LYS A 216 3.99 16.51 2.07
C LYS A 216 4.56 16.09 0.74
N ILE A 217 4.07 16.72 -0.34
CA ILE A 217 4.66 16.59 -1.67
C ILE A 217 5.68 17.71 -1.83
N LEU A 218 6.93 17.35 -2.07
CA LEU A 218 8.01 18.29 -2.32
C LEU A 218 7.98 18.74 -3.78
N GLU A 219 8.57 19.90 -4.06
CA GLU A 219 8.83 20.29 -5.44
C GLU A 219 9.79 19.31 -6.09
N GLU A 220 9.62 19.07 -7.38
CA GLU A 220 10.61 18.29 -8.13
C GLU A 220 11.95 19.03 -8.08
N LEU A 221 13.00 18.34 -7.61
CA LEU A 221 14.36 18.87 -7.69
C LEU A 221 14.67 19.13 -9.16
N ALA A 222 14.85 20.41 -9.51
CA ALA A 222 15.23 20.76 -10.87
C ALA A 222 16.47 19.96 -11.29
N PRO A 223 16.44 19.24 -12.42
CA PRO A 223 17.61 18.52 -12.90
C PRO A 223 18.71 19.54 -13.24
N GLY A 224 19.76 19.63 -12.41
CA GLY A 224 20.91 20.50 -12.70
C GLY A 224 21.73 21.06 -11.54
N ALA A 225 21.47 20.75 -10.28
CA ALA A 225 22.31 21.22 -9.17
C ALA A 225 23.39 20.20 -8.75
N GLN A 226 24.08 19.59 -9.71
CA GLN A 226 25.31 18.83 -9.44
C GLN A 226 26.39 19.28 -10.43
N ASP A 227 27.51 19.73 -9.86
CA ASP A 227 28.79 20.10 -10.49
C ASP A 227 28.98 21.53 -11.04
N GLY A 228 28.84 22.52 -10.15
CA GLY A 228 29.40 23.87 -10.30
C GLY A 228 30.77 24.07 -9.64
N GLY A 229 31.58 23.01 -9.51
CA GLY A 229 32.82 23.04 -8.72
C GLY A 229 34.06 22.58 -9.47
N SER A 230 34.63 23.42 -10.36
CA SER A 230 36.09 23.48 -10.54
C SER A 230 36.56 24.70 -11.36
N SER A 231 37.36 25.52 -10.66
CA SER A 231 38.51 26.27 -11.19
C SER A 231 38.26 27.54 -12.00
N ALA A 232 38.06 28.67 -11.30
CA ALA A 232 38.71 29.93 -11.66
C ALA A 232 39.02 30.75 -10.40
N THR A 233 40.31 30.92 -10.15
CA THR A 233 40.98 31.71 -9.10
C THR A 233 40.40 33.11 -8.90
N PRO A 234 40.20 33.59 -7.65
CA PRO A 234 40.10 35.02 -7.40
C PRO A 234 41.50 35.63 -7.32
N SER A 235 41.83 36.49 -8.29
CA SER A 235 42.98 37.39 -8.22
C SER A 235 42.77 38.40 -7.09
N SER A 236 43.62 38.31 -6.07
CA SER A 236 43.78 39.30 -5.01
C SER A 236 44.42 40.57 -5.55
N SER A 237 43.74 41.72 -5.44
CA SER A 237 44.37 43.05 -5.41
C SER A 237 43.37 44.07 -4.89
N GLY A 238 43.68 44.73 -3.77
CA GLY A 238 43.00 45.97 -3.37
C GLY A 238 42.68 46.10 -1.89
N SER A 239 43.69 46.46 -1.09
CA SER A 239 43.57 47.01 0.26
C SER A 239 42.53 48.14 0.38
N ALA A 240 41.73 48.13 1.45
CA ALA A 240 41.60 49.26 2.39
C ALA A 240 40.66 48.92 3.57
N SER A 241 41.26 48.79 4.76
CA SER A 241 40.66 49.10 6.07
C SER A 241 40.88 50.61 6.33
N PRO A 242 40.06 51.33 7.14
CA PRO A 242 40.06 51.12 8.60
C PRO A 242 38.73 51.30 9.35
N SER A 243 38.71 50.61 10.50
CA SER A 243 38.27 51.04 11.84
C SER A 243 36.96 51.80 12.04
N GLY A 244 36.07 51.18 12.81
CA GLY A 244 34.96 51.85 13.49
C GLY A 244 34.42 50.98 14.62
N SER A 245 35.04 51.06 15.79
CA SER A 245 34.57 50.48 17.05
C SER A 245 33.18 51.01 17.44
N ALA A 246 32.29 50.12 17.92
CA ALA A 246 31.46 50.37 19.10
C ALA A 246 30.50 49.18 19.39
N SER A 247 30.85 48.38 20.40
CA SER A 247 29.89 47.80 21.36
C SER A 247 29.26 48.95 22.20
N PRO A 248 28.10 48.82 22.90
CA PRO A 248 27.84 47.72 23.82
C PRO A 248 26.39 47.25 24.05
N SER A 249 26.32 46.08 24.70
CA SER A 249 25.43 45.67 25.79
C SER A 249 23.93 46.02 25.75
N GLY A 250 23.12 44.97 25.83
CA GLY A 250 21.72 45.05 26.21
C GLY A 250 21.21 43.71 26.73
N SER A 251 21.55 43.38 27.97
CA SER A 251 20.90 42.34 28.77
C SER A 251 19.43 42.68 28.99
N ALA A 252 18.52 41.71 28.85
CA ALA A 252 17.34 41.55 29.71
C ALA A 252 16.59 40.24 29.41
N SER A 253 16.85 39.20 30.22
CA SER A 253 15.79 38.30 30.67
C SER A 253 14.93 39.04 31.70
N PRO A 254 13.64 38.69 31.83
CA PRO A 254 13.30 37.85 32.98
C PRO A 254 12.26 36.75 32.69
N SER A 255 12.35 35.71 33.52
CA SER A 255 11.49 34.53 33.63
C SER A 255 10.12 34.84 34.30
N PRO A 256 9.32 33.85 34.73
CA PRO A 256 7.96 33.64 34.28
C PRO A 256 6.89 34.09 35.29
N ALA A 257 5.68 34.42 34.80
CA ALA A 257 4.52 34.65 35.67
C ALA A 257 3.63 33.40 35.69
N SER A 258 3.70 32.67 36.80
CA SER A 258 2.64 31.76 37.24
C SER A 258 1.40 32.56 37.62
N ALA A 259 0.23 32.13 37.15
CA ALA A 259 -1.05 32.55 37.71
C ALA A 259 -2.08 31.42 37.60
N SER A 260 -2.16 30.60 38.65
CA SER A 260 -3.42 29.97 39.07
C SER A 260 -4.20 31.00 39.91
N PRO A 261 -5.53 30.96 39.87
CA PRO A 261 -6.25 30.95 41.14
C PRO A 261 -7.45 29.97 41.18
N SER A 262 -7.49 29.30 42.33
CA SER A 262 -8.63 29.04 43.21
C SER A 262 -9.93 28.39 42.73
N ALA A 263 -10.15 27.24 43.37
CA ALA A 263 -11.41 26.58 43.68
C ALA A 263 -12.45 27.46 44.40
N ALA A 264 -13.72 27.10 44.19
CA ALA A 264 -14.84 27.21 45.14
C ALA A 264 -16.00 26.28 44.64
N PRO A 265 -17.07 26.01 45.42
CA PRO A 265 -17.19 24.81 46.25
C PRO A 265 -18.36 23.88 45.89
N ALA A 266 -18.41 22.79 46.66
CA ALA A 266 -19.37 21.69 46.64
C ALA A 266 -20.86 22.07 46.67
N THR A 267 -21.67 21.27 45.95
CA THR A 267 -23.06 20.97 46.32
C THR A 267 -23.22 19.48 46.52
N THR A 268 -23.41 19.08 47.77
CA THR A 268 -23.86 17.77 48.24
C THR A 268 -25.38 17.64 48.07
N THR A 269 -25.87 16.39 48.14
CA THR A 269 -27.27 15.91 48.39
C THR A 269 -28.02 15.52 47.12
N GLY A 270 -28.50 14.29 46.88
CA GLY A 270 -28.64 13.05 47.66
C GLY A 270 -29.48 12.06 46.82
N PRO A 271 -29.56 10.76 47.18
CA PRO A 271 -30.19 9.72 46.34
C PRO A 271 -31.71 9.66 46.56
N SER A 272 -32.47 9.27 45.52
CA SER A 272 -33.90 8.95 45.65
C SER A 272 -34.17 7.54 45.09
N PRO A 273 -34.82 6.64 45.86
CA PRO A 273 -35.10 5.27 45.47
C PRO A 273 -36.46 5.11 44.74
N SER A 274 -36.57 4.00 44.01
CA SER A 274 -37.83 3.43 43.47
C SER A 274 -38.95 3.31 44.51
N PRO A 275 -40.20 3.17 44.06
CA PRO A 275 -40.77 1.81 44.09
C PRO A 275 -41.65 1.44 42.89
N SER A 276 -41.74 0.11 42.73
CA SER A 276 -42.59 -0.67 41.84
C SER A 276 -44.09 -0.36 41.93
N ARG A 277 -44.78 -0.56 40.80
CA ARG A 277 -46.06 -1.27 40.75
C ARG A 277 -46.23 -1.97 39.41
#